data_AF-A0A348N2H5-F1
#
_entry.id   AF-A0A348N2H5-F1
#
_cell.length_a   1.000
_cell.length_b   1.000
_cell.length_c   1.000
_cell.angle_alpha   90.00
_cell.angle_beta   90.00
_cell.angle_gamma   90.00
#
_symmetry.space_group_name_H-M   'P 1'
#
loop_
_entity.id
_entity.type
_entity.pdbx_description
1 polymer ?
#
loop_
_entity_poly.entity_id
_entity_poly.type
_entity_poly.pdbx_seq_one_letter_code
_entity_poly.pdbx_strand_id
1 'polypeptide(L)'
;YLTRFARIVFASTQQGYEGTGQGFAIKFQAQLDQQTPGWRQSLLQQPIRWGTEDKLEQWAQAVFLSDIGLDSAVKEDEIEVTACRFRPVSQAALLADDRLLMTLFGLMQVTHYRTRPADILLLLEQADTTIWLADYQQQCVGCAIVVNEGALAEEMAEAIYYGRRRLSGHL
;
A
#
# COMPACT_ATOMS: atom_id res chain seq x y z
N TYR A 1 16.17 17.62 -12.54
CA TYR A 1 16.52 16.90 -13.79
C TYR A 1 15.74 17.42 -14.99
N LEU A 2 14.41 17.53 -14.89
CA LEU A 2 13.53 17.98 -15.97
C LEU A 2 13.92 19.35 -16.56
N THR A 3 14.41 20.29 -15.74
CA THR A 3 14.84 21.62 -16.19
C THR A 3 16.29 21.69 -16.69
N ARG A 4 17.07 20.62 -16.55
CA ARG A 4 18.53 20.62 -16.82
C ARG A 4 18.90 19.98 -18.17
N PHE A 5 18.06 19.08 -18.68
CA PHE A 5 18.34 18.34 -19.91
C PHE A 5 17.20 18.52 -20.92
N ALA A 6 17.54 18.75 -22.20
CA ALA A 6 16.55 18.93 -23.26
C ALA A 6 15.79 17.64 -23.63
N ARG A 7 16.39 16.47 -23.39
CA ARG A 7 15.79 15.14 -23.57
C ARG A 7 16.25 14.24 -22.43
N ILE A 8 15.31 13.53 -21.81
CA ILE A 8 15.56 12.63 -20.69
C ILE A 8 14.66 11.40 -20.84
N VAL A 9 15.16 10.25 -20.42
CA VAL A 9 14.40 9.00 -20.34
C VAL A 9 14.47 8.50 -18.91
N PHE A 10 13.31 8.18 -18.36
CA PHE A 10 13.19 7.52 -17.06
C PHE A 10 12.77 6.07 -17.30
N ALA A 11 13.41 5.13 -16.61
CA ALA A 11 13.02 3.73 -16.58
C ALA A 11 12.69 3.37 -15.13
N SER A 12 11.55 2.71 -14.94
CA SER A 12 11.08 2.28 -13.62
C SER A 12 10.31 0.97 -13.75
N THR A 13 10.31 0.19 -12.69
CA THR A 13 9.50 -1.04 -12.56
C THR A 13 8.30 -0.74 -11.68
N GLN A 14 7.10 -0.97 -12.22
CA GLN A 14 5.86 -0.73 -11.49
C GLN A 14 5.44 -1.94 -10.66
N GLN A 15 5.53 -3.15 -11.23
CA GLN A 15 5.14 -4.39 -10.57
C GLN A 15 6.38 -5.24 -10.22
N GLY A 16 6.30 -6.03 -9.15
CA GLY A 16 7.31 -6.99 -8.72
C GLY A 16 7.90 -6.74 -7.32
N TYR A 17 8.84 -7.60 -6.92
CA TYR A 17 9.41 -7.69 -5.57
C TYR A 17 10.01 -6.37 -5.00
N GLU A 18 10.50 -5.49 -5.88
CA GLU A 18 11.04 -4.17 -5.50
C GLU A 18 10.25 -3.01 -6.12
N GLY A 19 9.06 -3.29 -6.66
CA GLY A 19 8.24 -2.30 -7.34
C GLY A 19 7.79 -1.19 -6.39
N THR A 20 8.32 0.01 -6.58
CA THR A 20 7.85 1.25 -5.92
C THR A 20 6.67 1.88 -6.69
N GLY A 21 5.89 1.05 -7.37
CA GLY A 21 5.32 1.38 -8.68
C GLY A 21 4.20 2.40 -8.72
N GLN A 22 3.24 2.30 -7.79
CA GLN A 22 2.06 3.15 -7.84
C GLN A 22 2.35 4.59 -7.40
N GLY A 23 3.13 4.77 -6.34
CA GLY A 23 3.52 6.10 -5.87
C GLY A 23 4.36 6.88 -6.89
N PHE A 24 5.25 6.19 -7.62
CA PHE A 24 5.97 6.77 -8.74
C PHE A 24 5.01 7.17 -9.86
N ALA A 25 4.16 6.25 -10.33
CA ALA A 25 3.22 6.53 -11.42
C ALA A 25 2.33 7.74 -11.10
N ILE A 26 1.66 7.73 -9.95
CA ILE A 26 0.66 8.74 -9.60
C ILE A 26 1.30 10.12 -9.40
N LYS A 27 2.35 10.21 -8.58
CA LYS A 27 2.94 11.52 -8.23
C LYS A 27 3.87 12.05 -9.32
N PHE A 28 4.61 11.18 -9.99
CA PHE A 28 5.58 11.60 -11.00
C PHE A 28 4.90 11.95 -12.32
N GLN A 29 3.89 11.20 -12.76
CA GLN A 29 3.16 11.56 -13.99
C GLN A 29 2.46 12.92 -13.85
N ALA A 30 1.82 13.17 -12.70
CA ALA A 30 1.25 14.49 -12.42
C ALA A 30 2.31 15.63 -12.48
N GLN A 31 3.54 15.38 -12.02
CA GLN A 31 4.63 16.34 -12.18
C GLN A 31 5.08 16.50 -13.63
N LEU A 32 5.12 15.42 -14.42
CA LEU A 32 5.44 15.47 -15.85
C LEU A 32 4.38 16.24 -16.64
N ASP A 33 3.10 16.08 -16.31
CA ASP A 33 2.00 16.82 -16.93
C ASP A 33 2.13 18.32 -16.71
N GLN A 34 2.56 18.73 -15.52
CA GLN A 34 2.77 20.15 -15.18
C GLN A 34 4.05 20.74 -15.77
N GLN A 35 5.17 20.01 -15.70
CA GLN A 35 6.51 20.56 -16.00
C GLN A 35 7.01 20.25 -17.40
N THR A 36 6.55 19.16 -18.01
CA THR A 36 6.97 18.70 -19.34
C THR A 36 5.78 18.19 -20.15
N PRO A 37 4.85 19.07 -20.55
CA PRO A 37 3.69 18.67 -21.36
C PRO A 37 4.15 18.01 -22.67
N GLY A 38 3.53 16.89 -23.04
CA GLY A 38 3.89 16.12 -24.24
C GLY A 38 4.97 15.05 -24.02
N TRP A 39 5.25 14.69 -22.76
CA TRP A 39 6.00 13.48 -22.43
C TRP A 39 5.31 12.24 -23.02
N ARG A 40 6.09 11.18 -23.26
CA ARG A 40 5.58 9.92 -23.84
C ARG A 40 5.80 8.77 -22.89
N GLN A 41 4.77 7.96 -22.72
CA GLN A 41 4.87 6.70 -22.00
C GLN A 41 5.16 5.54 -22.96
N SER A 42 5.98 4.60 -22.52
CA SER A 42 6.12 3.30 -23.16
C SER A 42 6.14 2.25 -22.06
N LEU A 43 5.24 1.27 -22.17
CA LEU A 43 5.07 0.21 -21.18
C LEU A 43 5.60 -1.11 -21.75
N LEU A 44 6.48 -1.77 -21.00
CA LEU A 44 6.99 -3.09 -21.35
C LEU A 44 6.20 -4.13 -20.55
N GLN A 45 5.23 -4.78 -21.20
CA GLN A 45 4.37 -5.78 -20.56
C GLN A 45 4.72 -7.21 -20.93
N GLN A 46 5.38 -7.42 -22.07
CA GLN A 46 5.70 -8.77 -22.55
C GLN A 46 6.94 -9.32 -21.81
N PRO A 47 6.81 -10.40 -21.02
CA PRO A 47 7.96 -11.05 -20.42
C PRO A 47 8.84 -11.70 -21.49
N ILE A 48 10.15 -11.70 -21.25
CA ILE A 48 11.14 -12.33 -22.15
C ILE A 48 11.66 -13.67 -21.62
N ARG A 49 11.40 -13.99 -20.34
CA ARG A 49 11.92 -15.19 -19.66
C ARG A 49 10.89 -16.32 -19.57
N TRP A 50 9.60 -15.99 -19.64
CA TRP A 50 8.48 -16.92 -19.58
C TRP A 50 7.40 -16.50 -20.58
N GLY A 51 6.42 -17.35 -20.82
CA GLY A 51 5.30 -17.05 -21.71
C GLY A 51 4.33 -16.05 -21.06
N THR A 52 3.59 -15.28 -21.86
CA THR A 52 2.58 -14.33 -21.36
C THR A 52 1.49 -14.99 -20.50
N GLU A 53 1.23 -16.28 -20.73
CA GLU A 53 0.24 -17.09 -20.03
C GLU A 53 0.89 -18.16 -19.13
N ASP A 54 2.07 -17.86 -18.58
CA ASP A 54 2.75 -18.79 -17.68
C ASP A 54 1.96 -18.99 -16.39
N LYS A 55 1.45 -20.22 -16.20
CA LYS A 55 0.61 -20.57 -15.05
C LYS A 55 1.36 -20.49 -13.71
N LEU A 56 2.67 -20.74 -13.70
CA LEU A 56 3.46 -20.64 -12.49
C LEU A 56 3.63 -19.19 -12.09
N GLU A 57 3.84 -18.29 -13.06
CA GLU A 57 3.89 -16.86 -12.82
C GLU A 57 2.54 -16.34 -12.30
N GLN A 58 1.43 -16.71 -12.94
CA GLN A 58 0.07 -16.34 -12.48
C GLN A 58 -0.19 -16.84 -11.05
N TRP A 59 0.21 -18.08 -10.75
CA TRP A 59 0.12 -18.63 -9.39
C TRP A 59 0.97 -17.85 -8.39
N ALA A 60 2.22 -17.53 -8.74
CA ALA A 60 3.11 -16.77 -7.86
C ALA A 60 2.56 -15.37 -7.58
N GLN A 61 2.06 -14.68 -8.60
CA GLN A 61 1.42 -13.36 -8.45
C GLN A 61 0.21 -13.42 -7.53
N ALA A 62 -0.61 -14.47 -7.64
CA ALA A 62 -1.76 -14.68 -6.77
C ALA A 62 -1.34 -14.97 -5.32
N VAL A 63 -0.36 -15.84 -5.10
CA VAL A 63 0.12 -16.19 -3.74
C VAL A 63 0.78 -14.99 -3.05
N PHE A 64 1.55 -14.21 -3.79
CA PHE A 64 2.26 -13.04 -3.27
C PHE A 64 1.46 -11.74 -3.38
N LEU A 65 0.20 -11.81 -3.81
CA LEU A 65 -0.70 -10.67 -3.88
C LEU A 65 -0.10 -9.45 -4.63
N SER A 66 0.70 -9.75 -5.65
CA SER A 66 1.59 -8.77 -6.31
C SER A 66 0.90 -7.92 -7.37
N ASP A 67 -0.31 -8.31 -7.78
CA ASP A 67 -1.13 -7.56 -8.74
C ASP A 67 -2.55 -7.37 -8.18
N ILE A 68 -2.65 -6.60 -7.10
CA ILE A 68 -3.95 -6.20 -6.55
C ILE A 68 -4.31 -4.84 -7.14
N GLY A 69 -5.28 -4.85 -8.06
CA GLY A 69 -6.06 -3.66 -8.35
C GLY A 69 -7.02 -3.39 -7.19
N LEU A 70 -6.91 -2.22 -6.56
CA LEU A 70 -8.00 -1.72 -5.74
C LEU A 70 -9.08 -1.16 -6.67
N ASP A 71 -10.17 -1.90 -6.86
CA ASP A 71 -11.39 -1.36 -7.44
C ASP A 71 -12.09 -0.49 -6.38
N SER A 72 -11.57 0.72 -6.15
CA SER A 72 -12.31 1.72 -5.39
C SER A 72 -13.30 2.40 -6.33
N ALA A 73 -14.59 2.18 -6.12
CA ALA A 73 -15.62 2.92 -6.85
C ALA A 73 -15.73 4.37 -6.33
N VAL A 74 -15.26 4.60 -5.10
CA VAL A 74 -15.26 5.90 -4.44
C VAL A 74 -13.91 6.60 -4.66
N LYS A 75 -13.97 7.87 -5.08
CA LYS A 75 -12.77 8.72 -5.17
C LYS A 75 -12.40 9.26 -3.80
N GLU A 76 -11.11 9.45 -3.54
CA GLU A 76 -10.62 9.99 -2.26
C GLU A 76 -11.32 11.31 -1.87
N ASP A 77 -11.54 12.20 -2.85
CA ASP A 77 -12.19 13.50 -2.65
C ASP A 77 -13.68 13.42 -2.25
N GLU A 78 -14.30 12.25 -2.38
CA GLU A 78 -15.71 12.01 -2.05
C GLU A 78 -15.89 11.37 -0.66
N ILE A 79 -14.79 11.05 0.02
CA ILE A 79 -14.82 10.36 1.32
C ILE A 79 -15.00 11.37 2.45
N GLU A 80 -16.15 11.28 3.12
CA GLU A 80 -16.39 12.00 4.36
C GLU A 80 -15.93 11.16 5.56
N VAL A 81 -14.83 11.55 6.21
CA VAL A 81 -14.24 10.80 7.35
C VAL A 81 -15.26 10.60 8.49
N THR A 82 -16.14 11.56 8.72
CA THR A 82 -17.20 11.47 9.76
C THR A 82 -18.27 10.43 9.44
N ALA A 83 -18.42 10.04 8.18
CA ALA A 83 -19.34 9.00 7.73
C ALA A 83 -18.66 7.62 7.64
N CYS A 84 -17.34 7.54 7.86
CA CYS A 84 -16.63 6.28 7.88
C CYS A 84 -16.99 5.46 9.13
N ARG A 85 -17.21 4.17 8.92
CA ARG A 85 -17.35 3.19 10.00
C ARG A 85 -16.03 2.47 10.21
N PHE A 86 -15.47 2.61 11.40
CA PHE A 86 -14.27 1.90 11.80
C PHE A 86 -14.64 0.58 12.47
N ARG A 87 -14.01 -0.52 12.06
CA ARG A 87 -14.20 -1.83 12.67
C ARG A 87 -12.88 -2.57 12.86
N PRO A 88 -12.69 -3.28 13.98
CA PRO A 88 -11.58 -4.19 14.13
C PRO A 88 -11.82 -5.45 13.30
N VAL A 89 -10.74 -6.05 12.82
CA VAL A 89 -10.72 -7.31 12.07
C VAL A 89 -9.68 -8.23 12.70
N SER A 90 -10.07 -9.49 12.92
CA SER A 90 -9.14 -10.51 13.41
C SER A 90 -8.35 -11.12 12.25
N GLN A 91 -7.14 -11.61 12.54
CA GLN A 91 -6.33 -12.35 11.57
C GLN A 91 -7.09 -13.59 11.04
N ALA A 92 -7.87 -14.25 11.89
CA ALA A 92 -8.71 -15.37 11.48
C ALA A 92 -9.79 -14.96 10.45
N ALA A 93 -10.37 -13.77 10.58
CA ALA A 93 -11.33 -13.26 9.60
C ALA A 93 -10.65 -12.92 8.26
N LEU A 94 -9.41 -12.41 8.29
CA LEU A 94 -8.62 -12.18 7.07
C LEU A 94 -8.26 -13.47 6.36
N LEU A 95 -7.89 -14.52 7.11
CA LEU A 95 -7.55 -15.82 6.55
C LEU A 95 -8.77 -16.58 5.99
N ALA A 96 -9.98 -16.22 6.44
CA ALA A 96 -11.22 -16.82 5.98
C ALA A 96 -11.82 -16.09 4.75
N ASP A 97 -11.32 -14.91 4.40
CA ASP A 97 -11.86 -14.07 3.32
C ASP A 97 -10.73 -13.47 2.48
N ASP A 98 -10.40 -14.16 1.38
CA ASP A 98 -9.38 -13.74 0.41
C ASP A 98 -9.62 -12.32 -0.10
N ARG A 99 -10.88 -11.91 -0.28
CA ARG A 99 -11.19 -10.55 -0.77
C ARG A 99 -10.83 -9.51 0.27
N LEU A 100 -11.15 -9.76 1.53
CA LEU A 100 -10.80 -8.87 2.64
C LEU A 100 -9.28 -8.73 2.77
N LEU A 101 -8.55 -9.84 2.65
CA LEU A 101 -7.09 -9.87 2.65
C LEU A 101 -6.51 -9.08 1.49
N MET A 102 -7.02 -9.30 0.27
CA MET A 102 -6.63 -8.55 -0.93
C MET A 102 -6.90 -7.06 -0.78
N THR A 103 -8.08 -6.66 -0.28
CA THR A 103 -8.39 -5.24 -0.07
C THR A 103 -7.45 -4.61 0.95
N LEU A 104 -7.20 -5.25 2.09
CA LEU A 104 -6.24 -4.78 3.09
C LEU A 104 -4.84 -4.61 2.48
N PHE A 105 -4.33 -5.63 1.79
CA PHE A 105 -2.98 -5.59 1.24
C PHE A 105 -2.86 -4.58 0.08
N GLY A 106 -3.90 -4.43 -0.74
CA GLY A 106 -3.98 -3.38 -1.76
C GLY A 106 -3.90 -1.98 -1.14
N LEU A 107 -4.65 -1.73 -0.06
CA LEU A 107 -4.59 -0.46 0.67
C LEU A 107 -3.20 -0.18 1.24
N MET A 108 -2.51 -1.20 1.74
CA MET A 108 -1.12 -1.08 2.20
C MET A 108 -0.14 -0.78 1.05
N GLN A 109 -0.32 -1.41 -0.11
CA GLN A 109 0.53 -1.18 -1.29
C GLN A 109 0.38 0.23 -1.87
N VAL A 110 -0.82 0.81 -1.83
CA VAL A 110 -1.06 2.18 -2.33
C VAL A 110 -0.51 3.26 -1.39
N THR A 111 -0.53 3.00 -0.09
CA THR A 111 -0.16 3.99 0.95
C THR A 111 1.33 3.98 1.31
N HIS A 112 2.04 2.86 1.13
CA HIS A 112 3.44 2.71 1.53
C HIS A 112 4.42 2.57 0.37
N TYR A 113 5.58 3.22 0.51
CA TYR A 113 6.63 3.24 -0.52
C TYR A 113 7.33 1.87 -0.73
N ARG A 114 7.07 0.89 0.16
CA ARG A 114 7.57 -0.48 0.04
C ARG A 114 6.75 -1.41 0.93
N THR A 115 5.91 -2.23 0.32
CA THR A 115 5.21 -3.34 0.98
C THR A 115 5.76 -4.64 0.40
N ARG A 116 6.26 -5.54 1.25
CA ARG A 116 6.80 -6.84 0.85
C ARG A 116 5.76 -7.92 1.13
N PRO A 117 5.74 -9.02 0.36
CA PRO A 117 4.85 -10.15 0.66
C PRO A 117 5.07 -10.73 2.08
N ALA A 118 6.30 -10.65 2.60
CA ALA A 118 6.62 -11.07 3.97
C ALA A 118 5.91 -10.23 5.05
N ASP A 119 5.48 -9.01 4.75
CA ASP A 119 4.78 -8.14 5.70
C ASP A 119 3.39 -8.71 6.06
N ILE A 120 2.77 -9.48 5.15
CA ILE A 120 1.52 -10.19 5.42
C ILE A 120 1.74 -11.28 6.47
N LEU A 121 2.84 -12.04 6.34
CA LEU A 121 3.16 -13.10 7.30
C LEU A 121 3.35 -12.51 8.69
N LEU A 122 4.10 -11.42 8.79
CA LEU A 122 4.31 -10.72 10.06
C LEU A 122 2.99 -10.23 10.67
N LEU A 123 2.11 -9.64 9.84
CA LEU A 123 0.79 -9.19 10.26
C LEU A 123 -0.10 -10.33 10.80
N LEU A 124 -0.04 -11.49 10.16
CA LEU A 124 -0.83 -12.67 10.51
C LEU A 124 -0.30 -13.40 11.75
N GLU A 125 1.00 -13.30 12.03
CA GLU A 125 1.67 -14.03 13.12
C GLU A 125 1.75 -13.23 14.43
N GLN A 126 1.75 -11.89 14.38
CA GLN A 126 1.91 -11.06 15.57
C GLN A 126 0.64 -10.97 16.42
N ALA A 127 0.66 -11.61 17.59
CA ALA A 127 -0.46 -11.59 18.54
C ALA A 127 -0.78 -10.20 19.10
N ASP A 128 0.22 -9.31 19.19
CA ASP A 128 0.06 -7.96 19.73
C ASP A 128 -0.44 -6.94 18.70
N THR A 129 -0.79 -7.39 17.49
CA THR A 129 -1.25 -6.53 16.41
C THR A 129 -2.76 -6.55 16.27
N THR A 130 -3.37 -5.38 16.23
CA THR A 130 -4.79 -5.20 15.90
C THR A 130 -4.94 -4.50 14.56
N ILE A 131 -5.90 -4.98 13.77
CA ILE A 131 -6.14 -4.49 12.41
C ILE A 131 -7.49 -3.80 12.41
N TRP A 132 -7.50 -2.57 11.92
CA TRP A 132 -8.70 -1.75 11.80
C TRP A 132 -8.95 -1.43 10.34
N LEU A 133 -10.20 -1.55 9.92
CA LEU A 133 -10.66 -1.14 8.61
C LEU A 133 -11.62 0.05 8.74
N ALA A 134 -11.53 0.97 7.79
CA ALA A 134 -12.46 2.07 7.60
C ALA A 134 -13.34 1.75 6.39
N ASP A 135 -14.64 1.60 6.62
CA ASP A 135 -15.63 1.39 5.57
C ASP A 135 -16.39 2.69 5.31
N TYR A 136 -16.52 3.08 4.04
CA TYR A 136 -17.36 4.19 3.56
C TYR A 136 -18.28 3.67 2.46
N GLN A 137 -19.59 3.89 2.60
CA GLN A 137 -20.60 3.38 1.64
C GLN A 137 -20.43 1.89 1.27
N GLN A 138 -20.14 1.05 2.27
CA GLN A 138 -19.89 -0.40 2.12
C GLN A 138 -18.58 -0.78 1.38
N GLN A 139 -17.73 0.19 1.05
CA GLN A 139 -16.40 -0.05 0.51
C GLN A 139 -15.33 0.20 1.59
N CYS A 140 -14.33 -0.67 1.64
CA CYS A 140 -13.19 -0.44 2.53
C CYS A 140 -12.25 0.58 1.87
N VAL A 141 -12.08 1.72 2.52
CA VAL A 141 -11.33 2.87 2.00
C VAL A 141 -10.04 3.15 2.77
N GLY A 142 -9.79 2.42 3.84
CA GLY A 142 -8.59 2.60 4.64
C GLY A 142 -8.37 1.47 5.63
N CYS A 143 -7.13 1.34 6.06
CA CYS A 143 -6.73 0.39 7.08
C CYS A 143 -5.72 1.01 8.05
N ALA A 144 -5.72 0.53 9.29
CA ALA A 144 -4.69 0.82 10.27
C ALA A 144 -4.21 -0.47 10.92
N ILE A 145 -2.89 -0.63 11.01
CA ILE A 145 -2.24 -1.72 11.72
C ILE A 145 -1.66 -1.12 12.99
N VAL A 146 -2.12 -1.60 14.14
CA VAL A 146 -1.77 -1.06 15.45
C VAL A 146 -1.07 -2.15 16.23
N VAL A 147 0.21 -1.93 16.53
CA VAL A 147 0.99 -2.78 17.43
C VAL A 147 0.78 -2.29 18.85
N ASN A 148 0.32 -3.17 19.73
CA ASN A 148 0.13 -2.88 21.14
C ASN A 148 1.47 -3.03 21.87
N GLU A 149 2.27 -1.98 21.85
CA GLU A 149 3.46 -1.90 22.71
C GLU A 149 2.98 -1.76 24.15
N GLY A 150 3.46 -2.62 25.06
CA GLY A 150 2.99 -2.70 26.45
C GLY A 150 3.04 -1.37 27.24
N ALA A 151 2.59 -1.39 28.49
CA ALA A 151 2.29 -0.19 29.27
C ALA A 151 3.44 0.84 29.33
N LEU A 152 3.35 1.85 28.47
CA LEU A 152 4.10 3.09 28.59
C LEU A 152 3.59 3.82 29.83
N ALA A 153 4.49 4.33 30.67
CA ALA A 153 4.10 5.25 31.74
C ALA A 153 3.31 6.42 31.14
N GLU A 154 2.22 6.84 31.79
CA GLU A 154 1.28 7.85 31.28
C GLU A 154 1.98 9.17 30.89
N GLU A 155 2.95 9.58 31.71
CA GLU A 155 3.81 10.75 31.48
C GLU A 155 4.62 10.65 30.17
N MET A 156 5.00 9.43 29.78
CA MET A 156 5.72 9.17 28.55
C MET A 156 4.78 9.10 27.34
N ALA A 157 3.56 8.57 27.51
CA ALA A 157 2.54 8.55 26.48
C ALA A 157 2.09 9.98 26.10
N GLU A 158 1.85 10.85 27.09
CA GLU A 158 1.52 12.26 26.84
C GLU A 158 2.66 12.98 26.11
N ALA A 159 3.91 12.76 26.52
CA ALA A 159 5.06 13.36 25.86
C ALA A 159 5.22 12.93 24.39
N ILE A 160 4.82 11.69 24.05
CA ILE A 160 4.80 11.19 22.67
C ILE A 160 3.63 11.81 21.89
N TYR A 161 2.44 11.86 22.46
CA TYR A 161 1.25 12.46 21.84
C TYR A 161 1.48 13.94 21.46
N TYR A 162 2.12 14.71 22.35
CA TYR A 162 2.50 16.10 22.08
C TYR A 162 3.76 16.27 21.22
N GLY A 163 4.36 15.18 20.72
CA GLY A 163 5.55 15.21 19.87
C GLY A 163 6.83 15.67 20.59
N ARG A 164 6.85 15.67 21.92
CA ARG A 164 8.01 16.09 22.75
C ARG A 164 9.06 14.98 22.90
N ARG A 165 8.67 13.73 22.66
CA ARG A 165 9.54 12.55 22.72
C ARG A 165 9.19 11.56 21.62
N ARG A 166 10.17 10.88 21.05
CA ARG A 166 9.99 9.69 20.21
C ARG A 166 10.56 8.49 20.97
N LEU A 167 9.84 7.39 21.00
CA LEU A 167 10.41 6.12 21.43
C LEU A 167 11.44 5.68 20.40
N SER A 168 12.55 5.14 20.87
CA SER A 168 13.36 4.26 20.04
C SER A 168 12.53 3.00 19.85
N GLY A 169 11.87 2.87 18.71
CA GLY A 169 11.17 1.62 18.39
C GLY A 169 12.16 0.46 18.51
N HIS A 170 11.72 -0.65 19.11
CA HIS A 170 12.41 -1.94 18.92
C HIS A 170 12.10 -2.44 17.49
N LEU A 171 12.52 -1.67 16.49
CA LEU A 171 12.45 -2.01 15.07
C LEU A 171 13.76 -2.68 14.63
#